data_AF-A0A5B7ELW8-F1
#
_entry.id   AF-A0A5B7ELW8-F1
#
_cell.length_a   1.000
_cell.length_b   1.000
_cell.length_c   1.000
_cell.angle_alpha   90.00
_cell.angle_beta   90.00
_cell.angle_gamma   90.00
#
_symmetry.space_group_name_H-M   'P 1'
#
loop_
_entity.id
_entity.type
_entity.pdbx_description
1 polymer ?
#
loop_
_entity_poly.entity_id
_entity_poly.type
_entity_poly.pdbx_seq_one_letter_code
_entity_poly.pdbx_strand_id
1 'polypeptide(L)'
;MEPQLRNVQEAIPPCSETGMARRVLPVLALNEVFIGECVSARVSYLELSMDTMSPIKQKCSGFIASTGTGSTSWTYNVNKLTEQNMEEILTIVKEETGYKIRDTDEKFVNKITEIFNQMLITSPEAPRMVYTIRDQLVSSPLRSECIKPRGVAKSIAVRSRCFDASLVIDGGLSFTFNDGTRALLEIHDEDALRTVTLHGDVTEVVFKH
;
A
#
# COMPACT_ATOMS: atom_id res chain seq x y z
N MET A 1 -39.60 -4.57 15.12
CA MET A 1 -39.42 -5.87 14.45
C MET A 1 -38.00 -5.87 13.92
N GLU A 2 -37.05 -6.18 14.79
CA GLU A 2 -35.61 -6.20 14.48
C GLU A 2 -35.24 -7.56 13.87
N PRO A 3 -34.44 -7.62 12.80
CA PRO A 3 -33.99 -8.89 12.26
C PRO A 3 -32.88 -9.45 13.14
N GLN A 4 -33.15 -10.61 13.74
CA GLN A 4 -32.19 -11.34 14.56
C GLN A 4 -31.04 -11.86 13.70
N LEU A 5 -29.83 -11.36 13.96
CA LEU A 5 -28.57 -11.92 13.48
C LEU A 5 -28.39 -13.31 14.12
N ARG A 6 -28.52 -14.36 13.32
CA ARG A 6 -28.22 -15.73 13.73
C ARG A 6 -26.70 -15.88 13.91
N ASN A 7 -26.28 -16.20 15.13
CA ASN A 7 -24.93 -16.70 15.40
C ASN A 7 -24.76 -18.07 14.75
N VAL A 8 -24.04 -18.13 13.63
CA VAL A 8 -23.57 -19.40 13.05
C VAL A 8 -22.22 -19.71 13.67
N GLN A 9 -22.20 -20.72 14.54
CA GLN A 9 -20.98 -21.20 15.19
C GLN A 9 -20.43 -22.34 14.33
N GLU A 10 -19.52 -22.02 13.41
CA GLU A 10 -18.87 -23.00 12.54
C GLU A 10 -17.64 -23.63 13.22
N ALA A 11 -17.50 -24.94 13.04
CA ALA A 11 -16.48 -25.78 13.67
C ALA A 11 -15.09 -25.57 13.07
N ILE A 12 -14.08 -25.47 13.93
CA ILE A 12 -12.67 -25.19 13.59
C ILE A 12 -11.93 -26.50 13.30
N PRO A 13 -11.27 -26.69 12.14
CA PRO A 13 -10.43 -27.86 11.87
C PRO A 13 -9.03 -27.75 12.53
N PRO A 14 -8.31 -28.88 12.73
CA PRO A 14 -7.19 -28.94 13.66
C PRO A 14 -5.90 -28.32 13.12
N CYS A 15 -5.15 -27.80 14.09
CA CYS A 15 -3.99 -26.93 14.01
C CYS A 15 -2.70 -27.64 13.54
N SER A 16 -1.88 -26.95 12.74
CA SER A 16 -0.45 -27.29 12.57
C SER A 16 0.44 -26.04 12.59
N GLU A 17 1.31 -26.03 13.60
CA GLU A 17 2.39 -25.12 14.01
C GLU A 17 2.03 -23.68 14.46
N THR A 18 1.78 -23.61 15.77
CA THR A 18 1.63 -22.43 16.67
C THR A 18 0.27 -21.76 16.75
N GLY A 19 -0.80 -22.53 16.99
CA GLY A 19 -1.94 -22.17 17.87
C GLY A 19 -2.75 -20.90 17.57
N MET A 20 -2.42 -20.14 16.54
CA MET A 20 -3.17 -18.95 16.13
C MET A 20 -4.32 -19.38 15.25
N ALA A 21 -5.52 -18.93 15.61
CA ALA A 21 -6.66 -19.02 14.73
C ALA A 21 -6.36 -18.26 13.43
N ARG A 22 -6.30 -18.99 12.31
CA ARG A 22 -6.25 -18.38 10.98
C ARG A 22 -7.67 -18.01 10.58
N ARG A 23 -7.87 -16.75 10.22
CA ARG A 23 -9.11 -16.24 9.64
C ARG A 23 -8.81 -15.68 8.26
N VAL A 24 -9.48 -16.19 7.24
CA VAL A 24 -9.54 -15.52 5.93
C VAL A 24 -10.65 -14.48 6.03
N LEU A 25 -10.35 -13.25 5.62
CA LEU A 25 -11.36 -12.18 5.60
C LEU A 25 -12.33 -12.45 4.45
N PRO A 26 -13.64 -12.20 4.61
CA PRO A 26 -14.64 -12.49 3.57
C PRO A 26 -14.64 -11.47 2.42
N VAL A 27 -13.60 -10.64 2.34
CA VAL A 27 -13.47 -9.50 1.42
C VAL A 27 -12.03 -9.41 0.93
N LEU A 28 -11.89 -8.99 -0.33
CA LEU A 28 -10.62 -8.81 -1.02
C LEU A 28 -10.42 -7.32 -1.30
N ALA A 29 -9.16 -6.89 -1.42
CA ALA A 29 -8.81 -5.52 -1.78
C ALA A 29 -8.75 -5.37 -3.30
N LEU A 30 -9.46 -4.38 -3.85
CA LEU A 30 -9.33 -3.98 -5.24
C LEU A 30 -8.15 -3.02 -5.44
N ASN A 31 -7.93 -2.10 -4.51
CA ASN A 31 -6.94 -1.04 -4.61
C ASN A 31 -5.83 -1.19 -3.57
N GLU A 32 -6.17 -1.18 -2.28
CA GLU A 32 -5.16 -1.24 -1.23
C GLU A 32 -5.64 -1.81 0.11
N VAL A 33 -4.67 -2.34 0.84
CA VAL A 33 -4.75 -2.64 2.26
C VAL A 33 -3.85 -1.67 3.01
N PHE A 34 -4.42 -0.92 3.95
CA PHE A 34 -3.68 -0.10 4.90
C PHE A 34 -3.61 -0.78 6.26
N ILE A 35 -2.45 -0.71 6.92
CA ILE A 35 -2.22 -1.23 8.26
C ILE A 35 -1.52 -0.16 9.10
N GLY A 36 -2.11 0.19 10.24
CA GLY A 36 -1.51 1.13 11.18
C GLY A 36 -2.39 1.41 12.39
N GLU A 37 -1.84 2.16 13.35
CA GLU A 37 -2.58 2.71 14.48
C GLU A 37 -3.74 3.59 13.99
N CYS A 38 -4.90 3.48 14.64
CA CYS A 38 -6.10 4.25 14.32
C CYS A 38 -5.90 5.75 14.57
N VAL A 39 -5.09 6.10 15.57
CA VAL A 39 -4.75 7.49 15.91
C VAL A 39 -3.50 7.90 15.15
N SER A 40 -3.62 8.85 14.23
CA SER A 40 -2.52 9.33 13.37
C SER A 40 -1.30 9.88 14.13
N ALA A 41 -1.49 10.36 15.36
CA ALA A 41 -0.42 10.83 16.23
C ALA A 41 0.37 9.70 16.92
N ARG A 42 -0.05 8.44 16.76
CA ARG A 42 0.60 7.28 17.36
C ARG A 42 1.45 6.56 16.32
N VAL A 43 2.67 6.21 16.73
CA VAL A 43 3.61 5.48 15.87
C VAL A 43 3.16 4.03 15.74
N SER A 44 2.95 3.61 14.49
CA SER A 44 2.73 2.20 14.16
C SER A 44 4.05 1.45 14.24
N TYR A 45 4.08 0.35 14.99
CA TYR A 45 5.22 -0.54 15.04
C TYR A 45 4.85 -1.88 14.39
N LEU A 46 5.53 -2.21 13.30
CA LEU A 46 5.24 -3.36 12.47
C LEU A 46 6.50 -4.21 12.26
N GLU A 47 6.35 -5.54 12.18
CA GLU A 47 7.37 -6.42 11.61
C GLU A 47 6.93 -6.78 10.19
N LEU A 48 7.74 -6.40 9.21
CA LEU A 48 7.46 -6.53 7.79
C LEU A 48 8.39 -7.56 7.15
N SER A 49 7.85 -8.45 6.32
CA SER A 49 8.62 -9.44 5.56
C SER A 49 8.14 -9.43 4.12
N MET A 50 9.02 -9.08 3.19
CA MET A 50 8.69 -9.00 1.76
C MET A 50 9.32 -10.21 1.06
N ASP A 51 8.50 -11.00 0.38
CA ASP A 51 8.92 -12.24 -0.28
C ASP A 51 9.77 -13.13 0.65
N THR A 52 11.01 -13.44 0.26
CA THR A 52 11.94 -14.28 1.03
C THR A 52 12.86 -13.48 1.96
N MET A 53 12.62 -12.18 2.14
CA MET A 53 13.43 -11.34 3.03
C MET A 53 13.19 -11.71 4.49
N SER A 54 14.22 -11.55 5.33
CA SER A 54 14.07 -11.67 6.77
C SER A 54 13.15 -10.57 7.32
N PRO A 55 12.32 -10.84 8.35
CA PRO A 55 11.45 -9.84 8.94
C PRO A 55 12.22 -8.63 9.49
N ILE A 56 11.78 -7.42 9.10
CA ILE A 56 12.34 -6.14 9.52
C ILE A 56 11.35 -5.44 10.44
N LYS A 57 11.84 -4.97 11.59
CA LYS A 57 11.05 -4.17 12.54
C LYS A 57 11.09 -2.71 12.13
N GLN A 58 9.92 -2.13 11.84
CA GLN A 58 9.80 -0.78 11.31
C GLN A 58 8.79 0.06 12.10
N LYS A 59 9.22 1.25 12.50
CA LYS A 59 8.35 2.29 13.08
C LYS A 59 7.91 3.25 11.97
N CYS A 60 6.63 3.53 11.85
CA CYS A 60 6.07 4.29 10.73
C CYS A 60 4.74 4.93 11.12
N SER A 61 4.19 5.79 10.27
CA SER A 61 2.79 6.26 10.42
C SER A 61 1.78 5.27 9.84
N GLY A 62 2.24 4.29 9.05
CA GLY A 62 1.44 3.19 8.56
C GLY A 62 2.07 2.50 7.36
N PHE A 63 1.48 1.38 6.97
CA PHE A 63 1.88 0.55 5.86
C PHE A 63 0.75 0.45 4.84
N ILE A 64 1.06 0.58 3.56
CA ILE A 64 0.13 0.41 2.44
C ILE A 64 0.66 -0.72 1.56
N ALA A 65 -0.18 -1.68 1.22
CA ALA A 65 0.03 -2.64 0.17
C ALA A 65 -1.08 -2.47 -0.87
N SER A 66 -0.70 -2.27 -2.12
CA SER A 66 -1.62 -1.86 -3.19
C SER A 66 -1.47 -2.75 -4.41
N THR A 67 -2.58 -3.03 -5.08
CA THR A 67 -2.61 -3.72 -6.38
C THR A 67 -2.09 -2.81 -7.49
N GLY A 68 -1.94 -3.36 -8.70
CA GLY A 68 -1.61 -2.55 -9.87
C GLY A 68 -2.64 -1.43 -10.15
N THR A 69 -3.94 -1.72 -10.02
CA THR A 69 -5.00 -0.70 -10.13
C THR A 69 -4.91 0.35 -9.03
N GLY A 70 -4.66 -0.05 -7.77
CA GLY A 70 -4.52 0.88 -6.66
C GLY A 70 -3.26 1.76 -6.74
N SER A 71 -2.29 1.41 -7.59
CA SER A 71 -1.07 2.18 -7.77
C SER A 71 -1.31 3.60 -8.31
N THR A 72 -2.49 3.88 -8.89
CA THR A 72 -2.91 5.22 -9.35
C THR A 72 -3.71 6.02 -8.30
N SER A 73 -4.03 5.41 -7.15
CA SER A 73 -4.93 5.95 -6.13
C SER A 73 -4.15 6.51 -4.93
N TRP A 74 -4.36 5.98 -3.73
CA TRP A 74 -3.72 6.51 -2.52
C TRP A 74 -2.21 6.33 -2.56
N THR A 75 -1.74 5.17 -3.01
CA THR A 75 -0.31 4.87 -3.18
C THR A 75 0.41 5.88 -4.07
N TYR A 76 -0.22 6.29 -5.19
CA TYR A 76 0.33 7.35 -6.05
C TYR A 76 0.47 8.67 -5.30
N ASN A 77 -0.61 9.11 -4.65
CA ASN A 77 -0.67 10.42 -4.01
C ASN A 77 0.27 10.56 -2.83
N VAL A 78 0.58 9.46 -2.12
CA VAL A 78 1.55 9.44 -1.03
C VAL A 78 2.99 9.52 -1.54
N ASN A 79 3.26 9.02 -2.75
CA ASN A 79 4.62 8.90 -3.28
C ASN A 79 4.99 9.92 -4.37
N LYS A 80 4.00 10.64 -4.93
CA LYS A 80 4.22 11.59 -6.03
C LYS A 80 5.07 12.77 -5.57
N LEU A 81 5.87 13.29 -6.49
CA LEU A 81 6.52 14.58 -6.33
C LEU A 81 5.62 15.69 -6.84
N THR A 82 5.69 16.82 -6.16
CA THR A 82 5.14 18.09 -6.65
C THR A 82 6.17 18.77 -7.53
N GLU A 83 5.71 19.63 -8.44
CA GLU A 83 6.60 20.47 -9.25
C GLU A 83 7.46 21.37 -8.35
N GLN A 84 6.91 21.87 -7.25
CA GLN A 84 7.65 22.63 -6.25
C GLN A 84 8.84 21.84 -5.69
N ASN A 85 8.64 20.59 -5.25
CA ASN A 85 9.75 19.79 -4.73
C ASN A 85 10.79 19.48 -5.82
N MET A 86 10.36 19.31 -7.06
CA MET A 86 11.27 19.07 -8.18
C MET A 86 12.11 20.30 -8.51
N GLU A 87 11.50 21.49 -8.56
CA GLU A 87 12.19 22.77 -8.74
C GLU A 87 13.24 23.00 -7.66
N GLU A 88 12.87 22.77 -6.38
CA GLU A 88 13.80 22.88 -5.24
C GLU A 88 14.99 21.92 -5.41
N ILE A 89 14.75 20.66 -5.75
CA ILE A 89 15.82 19.66 -5.98
C ILE A 89 16.72 20.07 -7.14
N LEU A 90 16.15 20.50 -8.28
CA LEU A 90 16.93 20.91 -9.45
C LEU A 90 17.78 22.15 -9.17
N THR A 91 17.25 23.08 -8.37
CA THR A 91 17.98 24.27 -7.90
C THR A 91 19.19 23.84 -7.05
N ILE A 92 19.00 22.94 -6.08
CA ILE A 92 20.10 22.40 -5.27
C ILE A 92 21.17 21.75 -6.15
N VAL A 93 20.77 20.91 -7.11
CA VAL A 93 21.73 20.24 -8.01
C VAL A 93 22.52 21.27 -8.83
N LYS A 94 21.87 22.31 -9.34
CA LYS A 94 22.53 23.39 -10.08
C LYS A 94 23.56 24.13 -9.21
N GLU A 95 23.19 24.47 -7.97
CA GLU A 95 24.06 25.16 -7.03
C GLU A 95 25.27 24.31 -6.62
N GLU A 96 25.06 23.04 -6.30
CA GLU A 96 26.13 22.14 -5.83
C GLU A 96 27.09 21.69 -6.95
N THR A 97 26.59 21.55 -8.18
CA THR A 97 27.39 21.02 -9.30
C THR A 97 27.93 22.09 -10.24
N GLY A 98 27.35 23.30 -10.24
CA GLY A 98 27.65 24.35 -11.21
C GLY A 98 27.17 24.06 -12.64
N TYR A 99 26.48 22.94 -12.89
CA TYR A 99 25.92 22.65 -14.20
C TYR A 99 24.74 23.57 -14.52
N LYS A 100 24.64 23.98 -15.80
CA LYS A 100 23.51 24.77 -16.30
C LYS A 100 22.26 23.89 -16.42
N ILE A 101 21.49 23.82 -15.34
CA ILE A 101 20.18 23.15 -15.28
C ILE A 101 19.08 24.19 -15.42
N ARG A 102 17.98 23.84 -16.09
CA ARG A 102 16.78 24.69 -16.23
C ARG A 102 15.83 24.50 -15.05
N ASP A 103 16.36 24.75 -13.86
CA ASP A 103 15.71 24.57 -12.56
C ASP A 103 14.36 25.29 -12.44
N THR A 104 14.21 26.48 -13.02
CA THR A 104 12.99 27.31 -12.93
C THR A 104 12.15 27.35 -14.22
N ASP A 105 12.47 26.52 -15.21
CA ASP A 105 11.67 26.38 -16.44
C ASP A 105 10.49 25.45 -16.18
N GLU A 106 9.29 26.02 -16.02
CA GLU A 106 8.05 25.30 -15.71
C GLU A 106 7.83 24.06 -16.59
N LYS A 107 8.07 24.15 -17.91
CA LYS A 107 7.89 23.01 -18.82
C LYS A 107 8.89 21.89 -18.57
N PHE A 108 10.11 22.25 -18.18
CA PHE A 108 11.16 21.30 -17.87
C PHE A 108 10.89 20.61 -16.51
N VAL A 109 10.52 21.40 -15.49
CA VAL A 109 10.16 20.92 -14.15
C VAL A 109 8.95 20.00 -14.21
N ASN A 110 7.87 20.44 -14.87
CA ASN A 110 6.66 19.63 -15.08
C ASN A 110 7.01 18.31 -15.78
N LYS A 111 7.76 18.35 -16.89
CA LYS A 111 8.15 17.13 -17.63
C LYS A 111 8.92 16.13 -16.76
N ILE A 112 9.90 16.57 -15.97
CA ILE A 112 10.67 15.66 -15.10
C ILE A 112 9.78 15.11 -13.98
N THR A 113 8.94 15.96 -13.39
CA THR A 113 7.99 15.58 -12.35
C THR A 113 7.02 14.50 -12.86
N GLU A 114 6.47 14.68 -14.06
CA GLU A 114 5.63 13.71 -14.74
C GLU A 114 6.37 12.39 -14.98
N ILE A 115 7.60 12.43 -15.50
CA ILE A 115 8.40 11.21 -15.71
C ILE A 115 8.57 10.43 -14.41
N PHE A 116 8.94 11.10 -13.31
CA PHE A 116 9.09 10.43 -12.02
C PHE A 116 7.76 9.86 -11.52
N ASN A 117 6.68 10.63 -11.60
CA ASN A 117 5.38 10.21 -11.10
C ASN A 117 4.82 9.03 -11.90
N GLN A 118 5.06 8.98 -13.22
CA GLN A 118 4.67 7.84 -14.05
C GLN A 118 5.42 6.55 -13.66
N MET A 119 6.64 6.64 -13.13
CA MET A 119 7.37 5.46 -12.62
C MET A 119 6.74 4.84 -11.37
N LEU A 120 5.81 5.53 -10.70
CA LEU A 120 5.11 5.01 -9.51
C LEU A 120 3.95 4.10 -9.88
N ILE A 121 3.44 4.20 -11.12
CA ILE A 121 2.28 3.45 -11.59
C ILE A 121 2.74 2.07 -12.06
N THR A 122 2.02 1.04 -11.60
CA THR A 122 2.26 -0.37 -11.95
C THR A 122 1.08 -0.91 -12.75
N SER A 123 1.35 -1.86 -13.65
CA SER A 123 0.29 -2.50 -14.45
C SER A 123 -0.73 -3.21 -13.54
N PRO A 124 -2.04 -3.00 -13.73
CA PRO A 124 -3.12 -3.74 -13.08
C PRO A 124 -2.99 -5.27 -13.14
N GLU A 125 -2.37 -5.78 -14.19
CA GLU A 125 -2.21 -7.20 -14.53
C GLU A 125 -0.95 -7.81 -13.92
N ALA A 126 -0.11 -7.00 -13.26
CA ALA A 126 1.09 -7.48 -12.62
C ALA A 126 0.72 -8.32 -11.37
N PRO A 127 1.26 -9.54 -11.22
CA PRO A 127 1.02 -10.39 -10.04
C PRO A 127 1.94 -9.96 -8.88
N ARG A 128 1.96 -8.66 -8.57
CA ARG A 128 2.80 -8.04 -7.55
C ARG A 128 2.06 -6.87 -6.91
N MET A 129 2.24 -6.72 -5.62
CA MET A 129 1.75 -5.56 -4.88
C MET A 129 2.83 -4.48 -4.83
N VAL A 130 2.41 -3.23 -4.91
CA VAL A 130 3.22 -2.06 -4.55
C VAL A 130 3.10 -1.85 -3.06
N TYR A 131 4.20 -1.84 -2.32
CA TYR A 131 4.20 -1.49 -0.90
C TYR A 131 4.71 -0.07 -0.68
N THR A 132 4.17 0.61 0.32
CA THR A 132 4.64 1.91 0.81
C THR A 132 4.63 1.93 2.34
N ILE A 133 5.76 2.32 2.92
CA ILE A 133 5.93 2.53 4.36
C ILE A 133 5.96 4.03 4.60
N ARG A 134 4.95 4.55 5.27
CA ARG A 134 4.78 5.99 5.47
C ARG A 134 5.60 6.51 6.64
N ASP A 135 6.21 7.68 6.46
CA ASP A 135 6.93 8.41 7.52
C ASP A 135 7.87 7.50 8.32
N GLN A 136 8.75 6.79 7.61
CA GLN A 136 9.66 5.81 8.21
C GLN A 136 10.52 6.46 9.30
N LEU A 137 10.37 5.96 10.53
CA LEU A 137 11.22 6.37 11.64
C LEU A 137 12.39 5.40 11.76
N VAL A 138 13.59 5.94 11.65
CA VAL A 138 14.83 5.17 11.81
C VAL A 138 14.90 4.66 13.25
N SER A 139 14.86 3.34 13.42
CA SER A 139 14.86 2.71 14.74
C SER A 139 16.23 2.77 15.44
N SER A 140 17.32 2.88 14.67
CA SER A 140 18.66 3.13 15.17
C SER A 140 19.56 3.71 14.06
N PRO A 141 20.34 4.77 14.32
CA PRO A 141 21.26 5.34 13.33
C PRO A 141 22.42 4.40 12.94
N LEU A 142 22.59 3.29 13.67
CA LEU A 142 23.65 2.29 13.44
C LEU A 142 23.21 1.09 12.58
N ARG A 143 21.92 1.00 12.22
CA ARG A 143 21.43 -0.11 11.39
C ARG A 143 21.70 0.16 9.91
N SER A 144 22.48 -0.71 9.30
CA SER A 144 22.80 -0.67 7.85
C SER A 144 21.64 -1.13 6.96
N GLU A 145 20.69 -1.88 7.50
CA GLU A 145 19.54 -2.43 6.77
C GLU A 145 18.36 -1.47 6.85
N CYS A 146 18.29 -0.52 5.91
CA CYS A 146 17.13 0.34 5.72
C CYS A 146 16.21 -0.29 4.67
N ILE A 147 15.00 -0.68 5.08
CA ILE A 147 13.97 -1.06 4.13
C ILE A 147 13.59 0.17 3.29
N LYS A 148 13.51 -0.02 1.97
CA LYS A 148 13.11 1.07 1.08
C LYS A 148 11.69 1.53 1.45
N PRO A 149 11.40 2.85 1.42
CA PRO A 149 10.08 3.38 1.76
C PRO A 149 8.98 2.87 0.83
N ARG A 150 9.34 2.44 -0.38
CA ARG A 150 8.43 1.83 -1.33
C ARG A 150 9.14 0.79 -2.17
N GLY A 151 8.36 -0.11 -2.75
CA GLY A 151 8.84 -1.13 -3.65
C GLY A 151 7.72 -2.04 -4.12
N VAL A 152 8.09 -3.19 -4.66
CA VAL A 152 7.15 -4.22 -5.11
C VAL A 152 7.49 -5.56 -4.47
N ALA A 153 6.47 -6.37 -4.18
CA ALA A 153 6.62 -7.71 -3.63
C ALA A 153 5.47 -8.61 -4.12
N LYS A 154 5.69 -9.92 -4.18
CA LYS A 154 4.65 -10.92 -4.49
C LYS A 154 3.88 -11.33 -3.23
N SER A 155 4.59 -11.42 -2.11
CA SER A 155 4.03 -11.81 -0.82
C SER A 155 4.53 -10.86 0.26
N ILE A 156 3.61 -10.38 1.10
CA ILE A 156 3.92 -9.42 2.17
C ILE A 156 3.32 -9.96 3.46
N ALA A 157 4.19 -10.33 4.41
CA ALA A 157 3.76 -10.68 5.75
C ALA A 157 3.95 -9.48 6.70
N VAL A 158 2.90 -9.13 7.42
CA VAL A 158 2.88 -8.05 8.40
C VAL A 158 2.52 -8.62 9.76
N ARG A 159 3.32 -8.33 10.78
CA ARG A 159 2.97 -8.57 12.17
C ARG A 159 2.82 -7.26 12.91
N SER A 160 1.70 -7.09 13.60
CA SER A 160 1.46 -5.90 14.41
C SER A 160 2.21 -5.97 15.73
N ARG A 161 2.78 -4.83 16.13
CA ARG A 161 3.22 -4.49 17.49
C ARG A 161 2.48 -3.26 18.02
N CYS A 162 1.32 -2.96 17.43
CA CYS A 162 0.52 -1.78 17.70
C CYS A 162 -0.51 -2.04 18.81
N PHE A 163 -1.00 -0.99 19.45
CA PHE A 163 -1.96 -1.11 20.55
C PHE A 163 -3.42 -1.03 20.09
N ASP A 164 -3.74 -0.06 19.24
CA ASP A 164 -5.08 0.17 18.69
C ASP A 164 -4.94 0.40 17.19
N ALA A 165 -4.64 -0.69 16.48
CA ALA A 165 -4.41 -0.67 15.05
C ALA A 165 -5.54 -1.34 14.27
N SER A 166 -5.68 -0.90 13.04
CA SER A 166 -6.62 -1.45 12.08
C SER A 166 -5.92 -1.86 10.79
N LEU A 167 -6.42 -2.94 10.21
CA LEU A 167 -6.25 -3.30 8.81
C LEU A 167 -7.47 -2.79 8.06
N VAL A 168 -7.28 -1.91 7.09
CA VAL A 168 -8.33 -1.25 6.31
C VAL A 168 -8.23 -1.69 4.86
N ILE A 169 -9.34 -2.11 4.27
CA ILE A 169 -9.44 -2.56 2.88
C ILE A 169 -10.19 -1.50 2.06
N ASP A 170 -9.56 -1.02 0.99
CA ASP A 170 -10.09 -0.04 0.02
C ASP A 170 -10.70 1.22 0.65
N GLY A 171 -10.17 1.62 1.82
CA GLY A 171 -10.66 2.77 2.58
C GLY A 171 -12.05 2.61 3.21
N GLY A 172 -12.70 1.45 3.05
CA GLY A 172 -14.07 1.22 3.51
C GLY A 172 -14.18 0.33 4.75
N LEU A 173 -13.71 -0.92 4.64
CA LEU A 173 -13.86 -1.92 5.70
C LEU A 173 -12.62 -1.97 6.58
N SER A 174 -12.81 -2.02 7.90
CA SER A 174 -11.72 -2.13 8.86
C SER A 174 -11.84 -3.37 9.75
N PHE A 175 -10.69 -3.92 10.11
CA PHE A 175 -10.54 -5.07 11.00
C PHE A 175 -9.48 -4.75 12.05
N THR A 176 -9.72 -5.12 13.31
CA THR A 176 -8.73 -4.95 14.37
C THR A 176 -7.43 -5.68 14.03
N PHE A 177 -6.30 -5.00 14.24
CA PHE A 177 -4.96 -5.49 13.91
C PHE A 177 -3.95 -5.14 15.01
N ASN A 178 -4.29 -5.44 16.26
CA ASN A 178 -3.47 -5.13 17.45
C ASN A 178 -2.29 -6.09 17.62
N ASP A 179 -1.44 -5.83 18.61
CA ASP A 179 -0.20 -6.57 18.89
C ASP A 179 -0.38 -8.09 18.81
N GLY A 180 0.56 -8.74 18.14
CA GLY A 180 0.56 -10.17 17.90
C GLY A 180 -0.23 -10.60 16.66
N THR A 181 -1.15 -9.78 16.14
CA THR A 181 -1.89 -10.10 14.90
C THR A 181 -0.95 -10.17 13.70
N ARG A 182 -1.23 -11.10 12.78
CA ARG A 182 -0.45 -11.31 11.55
C ARG A 182 -1.36 -11.29 10.34
N ALA A 183 -0.95 -10.62 9.28
CA ALA A 183 -1.56 -10.65 7.97
C ALA A 183 -0.53 -11.17 6.96
N LEU A 184 -1.01 -11.98 6.02
CA LEU A 184 -0.30 -12.37 4.82
C LEU A 184 -1.09 -11.81 3.64
N LEU A 185 -0.46 -10.96 2.84
CA LEU A 185 -1.05 -10.33 1.67
C LEU A 185 -0.42 -10.95 0.43
N GLU A 186 -1.26 -11.43 -0.48
CA GLU A 186 -0.87 -12.13 -1.71
C GLU A 186 -1.87 -11.78 -2.82
N ILE A 187 -1.44 -11.91 -4.07
CA ILE A 187 -2.31 -11.79 -5.25
C ILE A 187 -2.43 -13.18 -5.88
N HIS A 188 -3.65 -13.62 -6.11
CA HIS A 188 -3.96 -14.88 -6.78
C HIS A 188 -4.78 -14.64 -8.04
N ASP A 189 -4.50 -15.40 -9.10
CA ASP A 189 -5.21 -15.26 -10.40
C ASP A 189 -6.70 -15.60 -10.28
N GLU A 190 -7.07 -16.48 -9.35
CA GLU A 190 -8.46 -16.85 -9.06
C GLU A 190 -9.32 -15.69 -8.51
N ASP A 191 -8.67 -14.68 -7.94
CA ASP A 191 -9.31 -13.50 -7.35
C ASP A 191 -9.41 -12.32 -8.34
N ALA A 192 -8.96 -12.51 -9.60
CA ALA A 192 -8.89 -11.45 -10.59
C ALA A 192 -10.30 -10.92 -10.96
N LEU A 193 -10.47 -9.59 -10.86
CA LEU A 193 -11.66 -8.91 -11.33
C LEU A 193 -11.72 -8.93 -12.87
N ARG A 194 -12.90 -9.21 -13.44
CA ARG A 194 -13.12 -9.09 -14.89
C ARG A 194 -13.53 -7.67 -15.26
N THR A 195 -12.73 -7.01 -16.08
CA THR A 195 -13.01 -5.66 -16.61
C THR A 195 -13.54 -5.76 -18.03
N VAL A 196 -14.58 -4.98 -18.34
CA VAL A 196 -15.10 -4.83 -19.71
C VAL A 196 -14.60 -3.51 -20.28
N THR A 197 -13.87 -3.57 -21.40
CA THR A 197 -13.44 -2.37 -22.13
C THR A 197 -14.39 -2.12 -23.29
N LEU A 198 -15.01 -0.94 -23.32
CA LEU A 198 -15.87 -0.52 -24.44
C LEU A 198 -15.02 0.18 -25.49
N HIS A 199 -15.13 -0.25 -26.76
CA HIS A 199 -14.44 0.35 -27.88
C HIS A 199 -15.45 1.11 -28.76
N GLY A 200 -15.34 2.45 -28.82
CA GLY A 200 -16.18 3.33 -29.64
C GLY A 200 -16.84 4.47 -28.85
N ASP A 201 -17.42 5.45 -29.56
CA ASP A 201 -18.25 6.48 -28.93
C ASP A 201 -19.53 5.82 -28.41
N VAL A 202 -19.66 5.76 -27.08
CA VAL A 202 -20.86 5.27 -26.41
C VAL A 202 -22.02 6.19 -26.77
N THR A 203 -22.84 5.77 -27.74
CA THR A 203 -23.99 6.54 -28.21
C THR A 203 -25.22 6.34 -27.33
N GLU A 204 -25.33 5.21 -26.62
CA GLU A 204 -26.38 4.95 -25.64
C GLU A 204 -25.99 3.80 -24.70
N VAL A 205 -26.22 3.95 -23.39
CA VAL A 205 -26.15 2.85 -22.41
C VAL A 205 -27.54 2.64 -21.85
N VAL A 206 -28.24 1.61 -22.32
CA VAL A 206 -29.57 1.25 -21.80
C VAL A 206 -29.42 0.07 -20.85
N PHE A 207 -29.59 0.33 -19.56
CA PHE A 207 -29.80 -0.73 -18.57
C PHE A 207 -31.27 -1.15 -18.61
N LYS A 208 -31.54 -2.38 -19.06
CA LYS A 208 -32.85 -3.01 -18.85
C LYS A 208 -32.81 -3.80 -17.54
N HIS A 209 -33.74 -3.50 -16.65
CA HIS A 209 -34.00 -4.23 -15.42
C HIS A 209 -34.42 -5.68 -15.69
#